data_AF-A0A2R5GUI2-F1
#
_entry.id   AF-A0A2R5GUI2-F1
#
_cell.length_a   1.000
_cell.length_b   1.000
_cell.length_c   1.000
_cell.angle_alpha   90.00
_cell.angle_beta   90.00
_cell.angle_gamma   90.00
#
_symmetry.space_group_name_H-M   'P 1'
#
loop_
_entity.id
_entity.type
_entity.pdbx_description
1 polymer ?
#
loop_
_entity_poly.entity_id
_entity_poly.type
_entity_poly.pdbx_seq_one_letter_code
_entity_poly.pdbx_strand_id
1 'polypeptide(L)'
;MGGVSWVSHVGSIFIMACAVISFAGVWWNIDDTEFIHIVGDDALDTQWAYGAMVSSAVALAFSVLSVCLSFAADFGDTKELFYATAVSHAGTAAAATAAFGMVVSHTWDLRDLFPNTHFGFSWGFAFEIITAGLAIIFIFISAAAAHAESKPRRNSHLDKNQWHNDAPQNQA
;
A
#
# COMPACT_ATOMS: atom_id res chain seq x y z
N MET A 1 -5.05 16.56 -16.26
CA MET A 1 -4.71 15.39 -15.43
C MET A 1 -4.67 15.81 -13.96
N GLY A 2 -5.75 16.39 -13.41
CA GLY A 2 -5.61 17.49 -12.43
C GLY A 2 -6.01 17.24 -10.97
N GLY A 3 -5.97 16.03 -10.42
CA GLY A 3 -6.22 15.88 -8.97
C GLY A 3 -6.13 14.45 -8.44
N VAL A 4 -6.71 13.49 -9.15
CA VAL A 4 -6.72 12.07 -8.70
C VAL A 4 -5.34 11.42 -8.81
N SER A 5 -4.57 11.75 -9.87
CA SER A 5 -3.16 11.34 -10.00
C SER A 5 -2.34 11.88 -8.81
N TRP A 6 -2.37 13.18 -8.53
CA TRP A 6 -1.63 13.76 -7.41
C TRP A 6 -1.92 13.09 -6.05
N VAL A 7 -3.20 12.80 -5.77
CA VAL A 7 -3.58 12.07 -4.55
C VAL A 7 -2.99 10.66 -4.51
N SER A 8 -2.98 9.94 -5.65
CA SER A 8 -2.32 8.63 -5.75
C SER A 8 -0.82 8.73 -5.44
N HIS A 9 -0.12 9.74 -5.96
CA HIS A 9 1.34 9.86 -5.81
C HIS A 9 1.72 10.15 -4.35
N VAL A 10 1.05 11.15 -3.75
CA VAL A 10 1.27 11.51 -2.34
C VAL A 10 0.91 10.34 -1.42
N GLY A 11 -0.16 9.63 -1.76
CA GLY A 11 -0.58 8.42 -1.08
C GLY A 11 0.45 7.31 -1.07
N SER A 12 0.98 6.97 -2.26
CA SER A 12 2.00 5.93 -2.41
C SER A 12 3.27 6.28 -1.64
N ILE A 13 3.69 7.55 -1.64
CA ILE A 13 4.85 8.03 -0.86
C ILE A 13 4.59 7.88 0.64
N PHE A 14 3.40 8.25 1.10
CA PHE A 14 3.06 8.16 2.52
C PHE A 14 3.02 6.71 3.00
N ILE A 15 2.43 5.80 2.21
CA ILE A 15 2.43 4.35 2.49
C ILE A 15 3.87 3.83 2.56
N MET A 16 4.73 4.21 1.61
CA MET A 16 6.14 3.82 1.62
C MET A 16 6.85 4.32 2.88
N ALA A 17 6.63 5.56 3.31
CA ALA A 17 7.22 6.08 4.54
C ALA A 17 6.77 5.29 5.77
N CYS A 18 5.47 4.95 5.88
CA CYS A 18 4.96 4.09 6.94
C CYS A 18 5.58 2.68 6.88
N ALA A 19 5.71 2.10 5.69
CA ALA A 19 6.34 0.79 5.50
C ALA A 19 7.83 0.79 5.87
N VAL A 20 8.57 1.88 5.61
CA VAL A 20 9.97 2.03 6.04
C VAL A 20 10.07 2.08 7.56
N ILE A 21 9.24 2.89 8.21
CA ILE A 21 9.21 3.01 9.67
C ILE A 21 8.82 1.66 10.30
N SER A 22 7.84 0.99 9.71
CA SER A 22 7.39 -0.32 10.12
C SER A 22 8.52 -1.35 10.04
N PHE A 23 9.15 -1.48 8.86
CA PHE A 23 10.25 -2.40 8.63
C PHE A 23 11.44 -2.11 9.56
N ALA A 24 11.84 -0.85 9.71
CA ALA A 24 12.92 -0.47 10.62
C ALA A 24 12.56 -0.78 12.09
N GLY A 25 11.32 -0.56 12.48
CA GLY A 25 10.82 -0.91 13.81
C GLY A 25 10.84 -2.42 14.04
N VAL A 26 10.33 -3.21 13.11
CA VAL A 26 10.37 -4.69 13.18
C VAL A 26 11.80 -5.18 13.21
N TRP A 27 12.67 -4.66 12.34
CA TRP A 27 14.10 -4.99 12.30
C TRP A 27 14.79 -4.69 13.64
N TRP A 28 14.62 -3.49 14.19
CA TRP A 28 15.20 -3.14 15.50
C TRP A 28 14.66 -4.01 16.63
N ASN A 29 13.38 -4.35 16.64
CA ASN A 29 12.87 -5.29 17.65
C ASN A 29 13.46 -6.69 17.52
N ILE A 30 13.95 -7.07 16.34
CA ILE A 30 14.58 -8.37 16.10
C ILE A 30 16.07 -8.30 16.46
N ASP A 31 16.76 -7.22 16.11
CA ASP A 31 18.19 -7.03 16.37
C ASP A 31 18.48 -6.74 17.86
N ASP A 32 17.56 -6.05 18.54
CA ASP A 32 17.65 -5.71 19.97
C ASP A 32 17.09 -6.82 20.89
N THR A 33 16.87 -8.05 20.36
CA THR A 33 16.35 -9.20 21.13
C THR A 33 17.29 -9.80 22.16
N GLU A 34 18.44 -9.18 22.45
CA GLU A 34 19.05 -9.36 23.78
C GLU A 34 18.19 -8.75 24.91
N PHE A 35 17.17 -7.92 24.57
CA PHE A 35 16.36 -7.16 25.52
C PHE A 35 14.83 -7.36 25.44
N ILE A 36 14.31 -8.35 24.69
CA ILE A 36 12.94 -8.80 24.99
C ILE A 36 13.02 -9.65 26.27
N HIS A 37 12.92 -8.98 27.42
CA HIS A 37 12.59 -9.61 28.68
C HIS A 37 11.16 -10.19 28.59
N ILE A 38 10.98 -11.27 27.83
CA ILE A 38 9.95 -12.25 28.13
C ILE A 38 10.49 -12.97 29.36
N VAL A 39 9.92 -12.66 30.52
CA VAL A 39 10.26 -13.34 31.77
C VAL A 39 9.80 -14.79 31.64
N GLY A 40 10.73 -15.65 31.25
CA GLY A 40 10.53 -17.07 30.98
C GLY A 40 11.31 -17.45 29.72
N ASP A 41 12.06 -18.54 29.76
CA ASP A 41 13.05 -19.01 28.77
C ASP A 41 12.60 -19.15 27.29
N ASP A 42 11.38 -18.73 26.92
CA ASP A 42 10.85 -18.81 25.57
C ASP A 42 10.74 -17.42 24.95
N ALA A 43 11.87 -16.99 24.37
CA ALA A 43 11.92 -15.93 23.38
C ALA A 43 10.92 -16.22 22.25
N LEU A 44 10.37 -15.16 21.64
CA LEU A 44 9.68 -15.24 20.35
C LEU A 44 10.47 -16.19 19.45
N ASP A 45 9.90 -17.33 19.03
CA ASP A 45 10.65 -18.31 18.23
C ASP A 45 11.24 -17.56 17.04
N THR A 46 12.56 -17.59 16.90
CA THR A 46 13.31 -16.83 15.89
C THR A 46 12.71 -16.96 14.49
N GLN A 47 12.03 -18.08 14.20
CA GLN A 47 11.28 -18.30 12.96
C GLN A 47 10.09 -17.36 12.76
N TRP A 48 9.27 -17.09 13.79
CA TRP A 48 8.11 -16.18 13.69
C TRP A 48 8.56 -14.73 13.55
N ALA A 49 9.58 -14.33 14.30
CA ALA A 49 10.18 -13.01 14.22
C ALA A 49 10.79 -12.77 12.82
N TYR A 50 11.55 -13.74 12.31
CA TYR A 50 12.11 -13.69 10.96
C TYR A 50 11.01 -13.69 9.89
N GLY A 51 9.94 -14.47 10.07
CA GLY A 51 8.77 -14.46 9.19
C GLY A 51 8.11 -13.08 9.11
N ALA A 52 7.89 -12.44 10.26
CA ALA A 52 7.36 -11.07 10.33
C ALA A 52 8.29 -10.05 9.67
N MET A 53 9.61 -10.18 9.84
CA MET A 53 10.61 -9.33 9.19
C MET A 53 10.56 -9.44 7.66
N VAL A 54 10.56 -10.67 7.15
CA VAL A 54 10.50 -10.95 5.71
C VAL A 54 9.21 -10.40 5.14
N SER A 55 8.10 -10.60 5.84
CA SER A 55 6.79 -10.09 5.42
C SER A 55 6.75 -8.55 5.40
N SER A 56 7.34 -7.89 6.39
CA SER A 56 7.50 -6.43 6.43
C SER A 56 8.39 -5.92 5.28
N ALA A 57 9.47 -6.64 4.96
CA ALA A 57 10.34 -6.32 3.82
C ALA A 57 9.59 -6.42 2.48
N VAL A 58 8.73 -7.44 2.32
CA VAL A 58 7.87 -7.58 1.15
C VAL A 58 6.86 -6.44 1.06
N ALA A 59 6.26 -6.04 2.18
CA ALA A 59 5.36 -4.88 2.23
C ALA A 59 6.06 -3.60 1.77
N LEU A 60 7.30 -3.38 2.23
CA LEU A 60 8.15 -2.27 1.78
C LEU A 60 8.45 -2.34 0.28
N ALA A 61 8.82 -3.51 -0.24
CA ALA A 61 9.11 -3.68 -1.67
C ALA A 61 7.90 -3.34 -2.55
N PHE A 62 6.70 -3.80 -2.18
CA PHE A 62 5.46 -3.43 -2.87
C PHE A 62 5.11 -1.95 -2.71
N SER A 63 5.44 -1.34 -1.57
CA SER A 63 5.22 0.10 -1.37
C SER A 63 6.12 0.92 -2.29
N VAL A 64 7.41 0.58 -2.38
CA VAL A 64 8.36 1.22 -3.31
C VAL A 64 7.91 1.04 -4.77
N LEU A 65 7.50 -0.18 -5.13
CA LEU A 65 6.97 -0.46 -6.46
C LEU A 65 5.73 0.40 -6.77
N SER A 66 4.83 0.58 -5.80
CA SER A 66 3.63 1.41 -5.97
C SER A 66 3.98 2.86 -6.25
N VAL A 67 5.03 3.41 -5.62
CA VAL A 67 5.53 4.76 -5.88
C VAL A 67 6.05 4.85 -7.32
N CYS A 68 6.90 3.91 -7.73
CA CYS A 68 7.45 3.87 -9.09
C CYS A 68 6.35 3.80 -10.15
N LEU A 69 5.33 2.94 -9.94
CA LEU A 69 4.20 2.78 -10.87
C LEU A 69 3.33 4.03 -10.91
N SER A 70 3.10 4.67 -9.76
CA SER A 70 2.33 5.92 -9.67
C SER A 70 3.01 7.04 -10.46
N PHE A 71 4.33 7.20 -10.34
CA PHE A 71 5.09 8.15 -11.17
C PHE A 71 5.17 7.76 -12.65
N ALA A 72 5.30 6.46 -12.96
CA ALA A 72 5.32 5.99 -14.34
C ALA A 72 4.00 6.29 -15.07
N ALA A 73 2.88 6.35 -14.35
CA ALA A 73 1.58 6.71 -14.90
C ALA A 73 1.59 8.10 -15.56
N ASP A 74 2.45 9.04 -15.14
CA ASP A 74 2.56 10.36 -15.80
C ASP A 74 3.13 10.29 -17.22
N PHE A 75 3.85 9.22 -17.57
CA PHE A 75 4.61 9.11 -18.82
C PHE A 75 4.08 8.04 -19.79
N GLY A 76 3.19 7.15 -19.33
CA GLY A 76 2.78 5.94 -20.05
C GLY A 76 1.27 5.75 -20.19
N ASP A 77 0.85 4.50 -20.40
CA ASP A 77 -0.56 4.13 -20.46
C ASP A 77 -1.18 4.16 -19.04
N THR A 78 -1.62 5.37 -18.69
CA THR A 78 -2.11 5.78 -17.37
C THR A 78 -3.03 4.76 -16.69
N LYS A 79 -3.99 4.16 -17.41
CA LYS A 79 -4.98 3.22 -16.85
C LYS A 79 -4.35 1.92 -16.33
N GLU A 80 -3.50 1.28 -17.14
CA GLU A 80 -2.90 0.00 -16.76
C GLU A 80 -1.95 0.18 -15.57
N LEU A 81 -1.25 1.31 -15.55
CA LEU A 81 -0.33 1.68 -14.47
C LEU A 81 -1.09 1.98 -13.16
N PHE A 82 -2.27 2.58 -13.20
CA PHE A 82 -3.11 2.75 -12.00
C PHE A 82 -3.67 1.42 -11.47
N TYR A 83 -4.04 0.47 -12.34
CA TYR A 83 -4.41 -0.88 -11.90
C TYR A 83 -3.21 -1.61 -11.29
N ALA A 84 -2.03 -1.52 -11.91
CA ALA A 84 -0.81 -2.09 -11.36
C ALA A 84 -0.46 -1.48 -9.99
N THR A 85 -0.66 -0.16 -9.83
CA THR A 85 -0.49 0.54 -8.55
C THR A 85 -1.47 0.00 -7.49
N ALA A 86 -2.74 -0.20 -7.85
CA ALA A 86 -3.74 -0.79 -6.97
C ALA A 86 -3.35 -2.22 -6.53
N VAL A 87 -2.85 -3.04 -7.46
CA VAL A 87 -2.34 -4.40 -7.15
C VAL A 87 -1.13 -4.33 -6.22
N SER A 88 -0.22 -3.38 -6.44
CA SER A 88 0.93 -3.16 -5.55
C SER A 88 0.49 -2.77 -4.13
N HIS A 89 -0.54 -1.93 -3.99
CA HIS A 89 -1.14 -1.62 -2.69
C HIS A 89 -1.80 -2.85 -2.05
N ALA A 90 -2.45 -3.71 -2.82
CA ALA A 90 -2.97 -4.98 -2.30
C ALA A 90 -1.85 -5.89 -1.78
N GLY A 91 -0.72 -5.99 -2.50
CA GLY A 91 0.47 -6.71 -2.05
C GLY A 91 1.04 -6.15 -0.75
N THR A 92 1.10 -4.81 -0.65
CA THR A 92 1.53 -4.11 0.58
C THR A 92 0.60 -4.45 1.75
N ALA A 93 -0.72 -4.33 1.57
CA ALA A 93 -1.69 -4.60 2.62
C ALA A 93 -1.65 -6.06 3.09
N ALA A 94 -1.55 -7.01 2.16
CA ALA A 94 -1.48 -8.43 2.47
C ALA A 94 -0.22 -8.77 3.28
N ALA A 95 0.93 -8.26 2.85
CA ALA A 95 2.20 -8.48 3.54
C ALA A 95 2.23 -7.81 4.93
N ALA A 96 1.80 -6.56 5.04
CA ALA A 96 1.69 -5.85 6.31
C ALA A 96 0.78 -6.58 7.32
N THR A 97 -0.38 -7.06 6.84
CA THR A 97 -1.32 -7.82 7.67
C THR A 97 -0.76 -9.17 8.08
N ALA A 98 -0.01 -9.85 7.21
CA ALA A 98 0.64 -11.12 7.53
C ALA A 98 1.74 -10.94 8.59
N ALA A 99 2.58 -9.90 8.47
CA ALA A 99 3.59 -9.55 9.46
C ALA A 99 2.97 -9.35 10.85
N PHE A 100 1.90 -8.54 10.92
CA PHE A 100 1.16 -8.32 12.16
C PHE A 100 0.49 -9.61 12.68
N GLY A 101 -0.17 -10.36 11.80
CA GLY A 101 -0.90 -11.57 12.13
C GLY A 101 -0.02 -12.64 12.78
N MET A 102 1.19 -12.87 12.23
CA MET A 102 2.17 -13.81 12.79
C MET A 102 2.58 -13.45 14.21
N VAL A 103 2.76 -12.17 14.50
CA VAL A 103 3.16 -11.71 15.84
C VAL A 103 2.01 -11.77 16.82
N VAL A 104 0.79 -11.40 16.41
CA VAL A 104 -0.38 -11.50 17.27
C VAL A 104 -0.70 -12.96 17.61
N SER A 105 -0.71 -13.86 16.63
CA SER A 105 -1.00 -15.28 16.88
C SER A 105 0.00 -15.88 17.86
N HIS A 106 1.28 -15.60 17.66
CA HIS A 106 2.32 -16.12 18.56
C HIS A 106 2.22 -15.50 19.97
N THR A 107 1.91 -14.20 20.07
CA THR A 107 1.72 -13.53 21.37
C THR A 107 0.51 -14.11 22.12
N TRP A 108 -0.54 -14.52 21.41
CA TRP A 108 -1.71 -15.18 22.02
C TRP A 108 -1.39 -16.58 22.50
N ASP A 109 -0.67 -17.38 21.71
CA ASP A 109 -0.20 -18.70 22.13
C ASP A 109 0.65 -18.61 23.42
N LEU A 110 1.55 -17.62 23.48
CA LEU A 110 2.36 -17.36 24.67
C LEU A 110 1.55 -16.87 25.86
N ARG A 111 0.48 -16.10 25.65
CA ARG A 111 -0.41 -15.65 26.72
C ARG A 111 -1.17 -16.79 27.37
N ASP A 112 -1.59 -17.77 26.58
CA ASP A 112 -2.26 -18.96 27.09
C ASP A 112 -1.31 -19.85 27.91
N LEU A 113 -0.02 -19.88 27.54
CA LEU A 113 1.04 -20.58 28.28
C LEU A 113 1.49 -19.83 29.54
N PHE A 114 1.52 -18.50 29.51
CA PHE A 114 2.02 -17.65 30.60
C PHE A 114 1.00 -16.54 30.97
N PRO A 115 -0.08 -16.88 31.68
CA PRO A 115 -1.22 -15.98 31.90
C PRO A 115 -0.91 -14.76 32.78
N ASN A 116 0.20 -14.77 33.52
CA ASN A 116 0.62 -13.66 34.39
C ASN A 116 1.66 -12.73 33.73
N THR A 117 2.03 -12.99 32.48
CA THR A 117 3.02 -12.19 31.75
C THR A 117 2.32 -11.09 30.95
N HIS A 118 2.82 -9.87 31.05
CA HIS A 118 2.33 -8.74 30.26
C HIS A 118 3.03 -8.70 28.91
N PHE A 119 2.27 -8.93 27.84
CA PHE A 119 2.75 -8.79 26.46
C PHE A 119 2.44 -7.39 25.94
N GLY A 120 3.45 -6.74 25.36
CA GLY A 120 3.33 -5.42 24.73
C GLY A 120 3.75 -5.50 23.26
N PHE A 121 3.06 -4.74 22.40
CA PHE A 121 3.45 -4.60 21.00
C PHE A 121 4.34 -3.38 20.83
N SER A 122 5.42 -3.55 20.08
CA SER A 122 6.31 -2.44 19.73
C SER A 122 5.68 -1.51 18.69
N TRP A 123 6.18 -0.28 18.63
CA TRP A 123 5.76 0.75 17.68
C TRP A 123 5.86 0.31 16.22
N GLY A 124 6.83 -0.54 15.87
CA GLY A 124 6.95 -1.10 14.51
C GLY A 124 5.68 -1.81 14.05
N PHE A 125 5.06 -2.62 14.92
CA PHE A 125 3.82 -3.32 14.61
C PHE A 125 2.60 -2.38 14.51
N ALA A 126 2.59 -1.28 15.25
CA ALA A 126 1.56 -0.25 15.08
C ALA A 126 1.64 0.38 13.69
N PHE A 127 2.85 0.61 13.18
CA PHE A 127 3.05 1.10 11.82
C PHE A 127 2.71 0.07 10.75
N GLU A 128 2.79 -1.25 11.02
CA GLU A 128 2.27 -2.24 10.07
C GLU A 128 0.75 -2.14 9.90
N ILE A 129 0.00 -2.00 11.00
CA ILE A 129 -1.46 -1.83 10.92
C ILE A 129 -1.83 -0.57 10.14
N ILE A 130 -1.12 0.53 10.40
CA ILE A 130 -1.32 1.79 9.68
C ILE A 130 -1.00 1.61 8.19
N THR A 131 0.12 0.96 7.86
CA THR A 131 0.54 0.68 6.48
C THR A 131 -0.52 -0.16 5.75
N ALA A 132 -1.02 -1.22 6.39
CA ALA A 132 -2.08 -2.06 5.84
C ALA A 132 -3.37 -1.26 5.59
N GLY A 133 -3.82 -0.49 6.59
CA GLY A 133 -5.04 0.30 6.50
C GLY A 133 -4.98 1.37 5.40
N LEU A 134 -3.86 2.08 5.31
CA LEU A 134 -3.63 3.06 4.25
C LEU A 134 -3.58 2.39 2.89
N ALA A 135 -2.84 1.28 2.76
CA ALA A 135 -2.75 0.55 1.50
C ALA A 135 -4.15 0.12 1.02
N ILE A 136 -5.02 -0.37 1.90
CA ILE A 136 -6.41 -0.72 1.56
C ILE A 136 -7.18 0.48 1.00
N ILE A 137 -7.09 1.64 1.66
CA ILE A 137 -7.76 2.87 1.19
C ILE A 137 -7.26 3.23 -0.23
N PHE A 138 -5.96 3.12 -0.45
CA PHE A 138 -5.33 3.50 -1.72
C PHE A 138 -5.53 2.48 -2.86
N ILE A 139 -5.91 1.24 -2.56
CA ILE A 139 -6.43 0.31 -3.58
C ILE A 139 -7.66 0.93 -4.25
N PHE A 140 -8.62 1.42 -3.46
CA PHE A 140 -9.86 1.99 -3.99
C PHE A 140 -9.61 3.29 -4.76
N ILE A 141 -8.73 4.15 -4.25
CA ILE A 141 -8.36 5.40 -4.92
C ILE A 141 -7.68 5.11 -6.27
N SER A 142 -6.74 4.16 -6.31
CA SER A 142 -6.03 3.80 -7.54
C SER A 142 -6.94 3.12 -8.56
N ALA A 143 -7.84 2.25 -8.11
CA ALA A 143 -8.86 1.64 -8.98
C ALA A 143 -9.85 2.68 -9.53
N ALA A 144 -10.25 3.66 -8.72
CA ALA A 144 -11.10 4.77 -9.15
C ALA A 144 -10.39 5.67 -10.17
N ALA A 145 -9.09 5.91 -9.99
CA ALA A 145 -8.26 6.65 -10.95
C ALA A 145 -8.22 5.96 -12.32
N ALA A 146 -7.94 4.66 -12.33
CA ALA A 146 -7.94 3.84 -13.55
C ALA A 146 -9.31 3.84 -14.25
N HIS A 147 -10.40 3.77 -13.47
CA HIS A 147 -11.75 3.81 -14.03
C HIS A 147 -12.12 5.19 -14.58
N ALA A 148 -11.66 6.27 -13.96
CA ALA A 148 -11.90 7.63 -14.45
C ALA A 148 -11.25 7.88 -15.81
N GLU A 149 -10.08 7.29 -16.07
CA GLU A 149 -9.39 7.37 -17.35
C GLU A 149 -9.98 6.47 -18.44
N SER A 150 -10.71 5.43 -18.04
CA SER A 150 -11.44 4.56 -18.98
C SER A 150 -12.63 5.25 -19.66
N LYS A 151 -13.10 6.39 -19.13
CA LYS A 151 -14.17 7.17 -19.77
C LYS A 151 -13.59 7.90 -20.98
N PRO A 152 -14.21 7.81 -22.18
CA PRO A 152 -13.73 8.56 -23.33
C PRO A 152 -13.72 10.05 -22.97
N ARG A 153 -12.56 10.70 -23.12
CA ARG A 153 -12.46 12.16 -23.06
C ARG A 153 -13.47 12.70 -24.06
N ARG A 154 -14.59 13.24 -23.57
CA ARG A 154 -15.62 13.86 -24.40
C ARG A 154 -14.91 14.95 -25.21
N ASN A 155 -14.74 14.68 -26.51
CA ASN A 155 -13.94 15.47 -27.43
C ASN A 155 -14.49 16.91 -27.49
N SER A 156 -13.88 17.83 -26.75
CA SER A 156 -14.14 19.27 -26.90
C SER A 156 -13.58 19.86 -28.20
N HIS A 157 -12.90 19.04 -29.01
CA HIS A 157 -12.29 19.44 -30.28
C HIS A 157 -13.04 18.97 -31.54
N LEU A 158 -14.07 18.11 -31.43
CA LEU A 158 -14.80 17.60 -32.60
C LEU A 158 -16.13 18.32 -32.89
N ASP A 159 -16.58 19.22 -32.00
CA ASP A 159 -17.89 19.88 -32.15
C ASP A 159 -17.83 21.24 -32.87
N LYS A 160 -16.63 21.82 -33.09
CA LYS A 160 -16.52 23.16 -33.71
C LYS A 160 -16.49 23.16 -35.23
N ASN A 161 -16.25 22.02 -35.87
CA ASN A 161 -16.12 21.94 -37.33
C ASN A 161 -17.35 21.29 -38.01
N GLN A 162 -18.26 20.67 -37.27
CA GLN A 162 -19.46 20.08 -37.85
C GLN A 162 -20.55 21.11 -38.16
N TRP A 163 -20.56 22.27 -37.48
CA TRP A 163 -21.57 23.31 -37.69
C TRP A 163 -21.36 24.16 -38.96
N HIS A 164 -20.20 24.05 -39.63
CA HIS A 164 -19.92 24.81 -40.85
C HIS A 164 -20.21 24.05 -42.15
N ASN A 165 -20.52 22.76 -42.09
CA ASN A 165 -20.74 21.93 -43.30
C ASN A 165 -22.22 21.69 -43.64
N ASP A 166 -23.16 22.13 -42.79
CA ASP A 166 -24.60 21.93 -43.01
C ASP A 166 -25.31 23.18 -43.57
N ALA A 167 -24.57 24.15 -44.11
CA ALA A 167 -25.20 25.25 -44.84
C ALA A 167 -25.74 24.72 -46.19
N PRO A 168 -27.06 24.81 -46.47
CA PRO A 168 -27.61 24.34 -47.72
C PRO A 168 -27.05 25.16 -48.88
N GLN A 169 -26.33 24.50 -49.79
CA GLN A 169 -26.02 25.05 -51.10
C GLN A 169 -27.32 25.14 -51.91
N ASN A 170 -28.03 26.26 -51.78
CA ASN A 170 -29.05 26.66 -52.74
C ASN A 170 -28.35 26.97 -54.07
N GLN A 171 -28.38 26.02 -55.00
CA GLN A 171 -28.12 26.27 -56.41
C GLN A 171 -29.44 26.73 -57.04
N ALA A 172 -29.48 28.00 -57.43
CA ALA A 172 -30.41 28.60 -58.36
C ALA A 172 -29.70 28.84 -59.70
#